data_AF-A0AAE3LPP9-F1
#
_entry.id   AF-A0AAE3LPP9-F1
#
_cell.length_a   1.000
_cell.length_b   1.000
_cell.length_c   1.000
_cell.angle_alpha   90.00
_cell.angle_beta   90.00
_cell.angle_gamma   90.00
#
_symmetry.space_group_name_H-M   'P 1'
#
loop_
_entity.id
_entity.type
_entity.pdbx_description
1 polymer ?
#
loop_
_entity_poly.entity_id
_entity_poly.type
_entity_poly.pdbx_seq_one_letter_code
_entity_poly.pdbx_strand_id
1 'polypeptide(L)'
;MTILYLDCFSGISGDMMIGALLDAGGDFSYLEKELKKLQIMDEYRLSVMKVVKNGISSTKFDVELLSEEFVHAKDKAHTHHSHAHDHEEQTLLHKHPHSHEDHELIHEHAHSHGEHIPIHEHRYSHVGHTHSHNHDHSHEEHKNGHAHNADQKDIHTEAVHHHHHHEHKHTHDHHHHHGHIHDHHRAYLDIVNMIEAAALSDNVKAIAINIFKKIGEAEGKIHGVPLEKVHFHEVGAVDSIIDIVGTAILIDYLRIDEIISAPIPVGSGKIHIDHGIYPVPAPATLEILLGVPIVQSEIKGELTTPTGAAIAAVLATKFSTMPSMQVQSIGYGAGMKTFPEHPNVLRVVIGK
;
A
#
# COMPACT_ATOMS: atom_id res chain seq x y z
N MET A 1 26.48 28.76 1.74
CA MET A 1 25.28 28.04 1.31
C MET A 1 25.70 26.65 0.93
N THR A 2 25.25 25.65 1.67
CA THR A 2 25.46 24.23 1.39
C THR A 2 24.28 23.75 0.55
N ILE A 3 24.56 23.27 -0.65
CA ILE A 3 23.57 22.76 -1.60
C ILE A 3 23.58 21.24 -1.55
N LEU A 4 22.40 20.63 -1.46
CA LEU A 4 22.17 19.22 -1.74
C LEU A 4 21.51 19.09 -3.12
N TYR A 5 22.20 18.46 -4.06
CA TYR A 5 21.63 18.10 -5.35
C TYR A 5 21.10 16.67 -5.32
N LEU A 6 19.81 16.49 -5.55
CA LEU A 6 19.17 15.18 -5.73
C LEU A 6 19.27 14.78 -7.20
N ASP A 7 20.16 13.83 -7.49
CA ASP A 7 20.25 13.24 -8.81
C ASP A 7 19.43 11.96 -8.85
N CYS A 8 18.14 12.14 -9.12
CA CYS A 8 17.12 11.10 -9.13
C CYS A 8 17.17 10.21 -10.38
N PHE A 9 18.30 10.09 -11.09
CA PHE A 9 18.38 9.45 -12.42
C PHE A 9 17.78 8.03 -12.51
N SER A 10 17.70 7.31 -11.39
CA SER A 10 17.10 5.96 -11.32
C SER A 10 15.82 5.86 -10.48
N GLY A 11 15.31 6.98 -9.98
CA GLY A 11 14.18 7.01 -9.04
C GLY A 11 14.52 7.61 -7.70
N ILE A 12 13.52 7.65 -6.83
CA ILE A 12 13.62 8.11 -5.45
C ILE A 12 12.56 7.44 -4.58
N SER A 13 12.98 6.97 -3.41
CA SER A 13 12.14 6.49 -2.31
C SER A 13 12.72 6.96 -0.98
N GLY A 14 11.98 6.77 0.13
CA GLY A 14 12.40 7.24 1.45
C GLY A 14 13.68 6.55 1.95
N ASP A 15 13.72 5.22 1.90
CA ASP A 15 14.91 4.40 2.18
C ASP A 15 16.14 4.83 1.36
N MET A 16 15.95 5.08 0.05
CA MET A 16 16.99 5.59 -0.85
C MET A 16 17.48 6.98 -0.41
N MET A 17 16.58 7.87 0.02
CA MET A 17 16.96 9.18 0.53
C MET A 17 17.82 9.08 1.79
N ILE A 18 17.37 8.32 2.80
CA ILE A 18 18.13 8.12 4.03
C ILE A 18 19.48 7.48 3.74
N GLY A 19 19.50 6.40 2.96
CA GLY A 19 20.74 5.71 2.58
C GLY A 19 21.73 6.66 1.89
N ALA A 20 21.26 7.49 0.97
CA ALA A 20 22.10 8.43 0.25
C ALA A 20 22.66 9.54 1.17
N LEU A 21 21.84 10.09 2.07
CA LEU A 21 22.29 11.10 3.03
C LEU A 21 23.30 10.55 4.05
N LEU A 22 23.08 9.32 4.55
CA LEU A 22 24.06 8.63 5.40
C LEU A 22 25.38 8.42 4.65
N ASP A 23 25.33 7.98 3.40
CA ASP A 23 26.53 7.79 2.58
C ASP A 23 27.28 9.10 2.29
N ALA A 24 26.55 10.23 2.19
CA ALA A 24 27.12 11.55 1.97
C ALA A 24 27.74 12.20 3.22
N GLY A 25 27.70 11.53 4.38
CA GLY A 25 28.30 12.00 5.63
C GLY A 25 27.33 12.14 6.81
N GLY A 26 26.08 11.68 6.67
CA GLY A 26 25.14 11.59 7.78
C GLY A 26 25.57 10.55 8.84
N ASP A 27 25.22 10.79 10.10
CA ASP A 27 25.57 9.89 11.21
C ASP A 27 24.39 9.00 11.61
N PHE A 28 24.57 7.68 11.47
CA PHE A 28 23.52 6.70 11.76
C PHE A 28 23.16 6.64 13.25
N SER A 29 24.15 6.77 14.15
CA SER A 29 23.89 6.74 15.60
C SER A 29 23.09 7.96 16.07
N TYR A 30 23.34 9.12 15.48
CA TYR A 30 22.56 10.33 15.68
C TYR A 30 21.14 10.16 15.16
N LEU A 31 20.98 9.66 13.93
CA LEU A 31 19.67 9.34 13.35
C LEU A 31 18.85 8.43 14.27
N GLU A 32 19.43 7.32 14.71
CA GLU A 32 18.76 6.36 15.60
C GLU A 32 18.37 7.00 16.94
N LYS A 33 19.25 7.81 17.53
CA LYS A 33 18.98 8.54 18.77
C LYS A 33 17.82 9.52 18.62
N GLU A 34 17.74 10.24 17.51
CA GLU A 34 16.68 11.21 17.26
C GLU A 34 15.34 10.52 16.96
N LEU A 35 15.33 9.45 16.16
CA LEU A 35 14.13 8.66 15.88
C LEU A 35 13.51 8.02 17.14
N LYS A 36 14.33 7.64 18.13
CA LYS A 36 13.85 7.14 19.43
C LYS A 36 12.94 8.13 20.16
N LYS A 37 13.00 9.43 19.85
CA LYS A 37 12.15 10.46 20.45
C LYS A 37 10.69 10.40 19.99
N LEU A 38 10.39 9.67 18.91
CA LEU A 38 9.02 9.41 18.45
C LEU A 38 8.27 8.39 19.33
N GLN A 39 8.98 7.68 20.23
CA GLN A 39 8.39 6.70 21.17
C GLN A 39 7.71 5.50 20.51
N ILE A 40 8.11 5.15 19.28
CA ILE A 40 7.62 3.96 18.53
C ILE A 40 8.73 2.92 18.31
N MET A 41 9.75 2.90 19.17
CA MET A 41 10.95 2.07 18.99
C MET A 41 10.74 0.56 19.15
N ASP A 42 9.62 0.16 19.76
CA ASP A 42 9.27 -1.26 19.92
C ASP A 42 8.62 -1.82 18.65
N GLU A 43 8.34 -0.99 17.65
CA GLU A 43 7.68 -1.37 16.39
C GLU A 43 8.68 -1.69 15.27
N TYR A 44 9.96 -1.34 15.40
CA TYR A 44 10.94 -1.51 14.34
C TYR A 44 12.37 -1.74 14.83
N ARG A 45 13.20 -2.24 13.91
CA ARG A 45 14.65 -2.27 14.02
C ARG A 45 15.28 -1.68 12.78
N LEU A 46 16.29 -0.83 12.97
CA LEU A 46 17.01 -0.21 11.86
C LEU A 46 18.29 -0.97 11.54
N SER A 47 18.59 -1.09 10.25
CA SER A 47 19.89 -1.56 9.80
C SER A 47 20.43 -0.70 8.65
N VAL A 48 21.76 -0.60 8.60
CA VAL A 48 22.48 0.08 7.52
C VAL A 48 23.60 -0.83 7.05
N MET A 49 23.66 -1.09 5.75
CA MET A 49 24.65 -1.98 5.17
C MET A 49 25.08 -1.51 3.77
N LYS A 50 26.30 -1.89 3.37
CA LYS A 50 26.76 -1.65 2.00
C LYS A 50 26.27 -2.75 1.07
N VAL A 51 25.73 -2.33 -0.07
CA VAL A 51 25.28 -3.20 -1.15
C VAL A 51 25.83 -2.71 -2.48
N VAL A 52 25.85 -3.57 -3.48
CA VAL A 52 26.21 -3.19 -4.85
C VAL A 52 24.98 -3.33 -5.75
N LYS A 53 24.58 -2.24 -6.40
CA LYS A 53 23.49 -2.22 -7.39
C LYS A 53 24.10 -1.91 -8.75
N ASN A 54 24.15 -2.92 -9.62
CA ASN A 54 24.71 -2.84 -10.98
C ASN A 54 26.09 -2.16 -11.03
N GLY A 55 26.99 -2.56 -10.12
CA GLY A 55 28.36 -2.05 -10.04
C GLY A 55 28.55 -0.79 -9.20
N ILE A 56 27.47 -0.15 -8.73
CA ILE A 56 27.54 1.02 -7.85
C ILE A 56 27.46 0.53 -6.39
N SER A 57 28.51 0.84 -5.61
CA SER A 57 28.48 0.66 -4.16
C SER A 57 27.55 1.70 -3.54
N SER A 58 26.61 1.26 -2.71
CA SER A 58 25.56 2.10 -2.15
C SER A 58 25.23 1.68 -0.72
N THR A 59 24.68 2.60 0.05
CA THR A 59 24.15 2.35 1.38
C THR A 59 22.69 1.92 1.27
N LYS A 60 22.38 0.72 1.75
CA LYS A 60 21.00 0.29 1.98
C LYS A 60 20.63 0.63 3.42
N PHE A 61 19.52 1.34 3.59
CA PHE A 61 18.85 1.56 4.87
C PHE A 61 17.63 0.64 4.90
N ASP A 62 17.43 -0.09 5.99
CA ASP A 62 16.32 -1.02 6.14
C ASP A 62 15.58 -0.77 7.46
N VAL A 63 14.26 -0.82 7.39
CA VAL A 63 13.35 -0.77 8.55
C VAL A 63 12.71 -2.15 8.65
N GLU A 64 13.13 -2.92 9.66
CA GLU A 64 12.57 -4.23 9.96
C GLU A 64 11.43 -4.06 10.97
N LEU A 65 10.18 -4.27 10.56
CA LEU A 65 9.03 -4.23 11.46
C LEU A 65 9.08 -5.38 12.47
N LEU A 66 8.83 -5.07 13.75
CA LEU A 66 8.76 -6.04 14.82
C LEU A 66 7.32 -6.51 15.00
N SER A 67 7.07 -7.81 14.91
CA SER A 67 5.74 -8.38 15.17
C SER A 67 5.37 -8.36 16.67
N GLU A 68 4.07 -8.27 16.97
CA GLU A 68 3.53 -8.26 18.35
C GLU A 68 3.95 -9.49 19.19
N GLU A 69 4.31 -10.62 18.56
CA GLU A 69 4.81 -11.81 19.24
C GLU A 69 6.08 -11.54 20.08
N PHE A 70 6.89 -10.54 19.72
CA PHE A 70 8.07 -10.14 20.51
C PHE A 70 7.74 -9.16 21.64
N VAL A 71 6.66 -8.39 21.53
CA VAL A 71 6.26 -7.37 22.52
C VAL A 71 5.62 -8.02 23.75
N HIS A 72 4.96 -9.18 23.59
CA HIS A 72 4.30 -9.91 24.68
C HIS A 72 5.16 -10.99 25.36
N ALA A 73 6.37 -11.28 24.88
CA ALA A 73 7.25 -12.28 25.47
C ALA A 73 7.81 -11.91 26.86
N LYS A 74 7.64 -10.65 27.30
CA LYS A 74 8.07 -10.21 28.65
C LYS A 74 7.01 -10.35 29.75
N ASP A 75 5.73 -10.58 29.42
CA ASP A 75 4.66 -10.48 30.43
C ASP A 75 3.67 -11.64 30.53
N LYS A 76 3.83 -12.76 29.83
CA LYS A 76 2.95 -13.93 30.03
C LYS A 76 3.70 -15.26 30.06
N ALA A 77 4.10 -15.65 31.27
CA ALA A 77 4.22 -17.05 31.63
C ALA A 77 2.81 -17.68 31.72
N HIS A 78 2.19 -17.97 30.59
CA HIS A 78 1.05 -18.88 30.53
C HIS A 78 1.17 -19.80 29.32
N THR A 79 1.15 -21.10 29.65
CA THR A 79 1.26 -22.27 28.77
C THR A 79 0.34 -22.18 27.56
N HIS A 80 0.91 -21.97 26.38
CA HIS A 80 0.24 -22.24 25.10
C HIS A 80 0.69 -23.60 24.58
N HIS A 81 -0.28 -24.50 24.39
CA HIS A 81 -0.09 -25.75 23.68
C HIS A 81 0.14 -25.45 22.20
N SER A 82 1.27 -25.95 21.70
CA SER A 82 1.66 -25.98 20.30
C SER A 82 0.79 -26.92 19.48
N HIS A 83 0.33 -26.49 18.31
CA HIS A 83 0.17 -27.39 17.18
C HIS A 83 0.71 -26.74 15.91
N ALA A 84 1.84 -27.28 15.47
CA ALA A 84 2.45 -27.03 14.18
C ALA A 84 1.70 -27.83 13.10
N HIS A 85 1.47 -27.23 11.94
CA HIS A 85 1.16 -27.97 10.72
C HIS A 85 1.96 -27.39 9.55
N ASP A 86 3.06 -28.08 9.24
CA ASP A 86 3.73 -28.09 7.93
C ASP A 86 2.76 -28.57 6.86
N HIS A 87 2.81 -27.97 5.66
CA HIS A 87 2.37 -28.66 4.46
C HIS A 87 3.27 -28.32 3.25
N GLU A 88 4.15 -29.27 2.94
CA GLU A 88 4.70 -29.53 1.60
C GLU A 88 3.63 -30.14 0.67
N GLU A 89 3.86 -29.98 -0.64
CA GLU A 89 3.04 -30.50 -1.74
C GLU A 89 2.75 -32.01 -1.66
N GLN A 90 1.51 -32.42 -1.99
CA GLN A 90 1.16 -33.38 -3.06
C GLN A 90 -0.19 -34.07 -2.79
N THR A 91 -1.09 -33.95 -3.78
CA THR A 91 -2.09 -34.93 -4.25
C THR A 91 -3.05 -35.66 -3.28
N LEU A 92 -4.33 -35.64 -3.69
CA LEU A 92 -5.43 -36.60 -3.44
C LEU A 92 -6.21 -36.47 -2.12
N LEU A 93 -7.52 -36.19 -2.29
CA LEU A 93 -8.64 -36.48 -1.39
C LEU A 93 -8.47 -36.11 0.09
N HIS A 94 -9.03 -34.97 0.49
CA HIS A 94 -9.23 -34.62 1.91
C HIS A 94 -10.68 -34.84 2.33
N LYS A 95 -10.91 -35.75 3.28
CA LYS A 95 -12.14 -35.85 4.08
C LYS A 95 -11.84 -35.25 5.46
N HIS A 96 -12.54 -34.21 5.87
CA HIS A 96 -12.53 -33.72 7.25
C HIS A 96 -13.85 -34.10 7.93
N PRO A 97 -13.82 -34.81 9.07
CA PRO A 97 -14.97 -34.87 9.96
C PRO A 97 -14.90 -33.66 10.91
N HIS A 98 -15.96 -32.85 10.94
CA HIS A 98 -16.20 -31.92 12.04
C HIS A 98 -17.39 -32.46 12.84
N SER A 99 -17.17 -32.75 14.12
CA SER A 99 -18.23 -33.05 15.07
C SER A 99 -18.61 -31.77 15.81
N HIS A 100 -19.85 -31.31 15.64
CA HIS A 100 -20.52 -30.45 16.61
C HIS A 100 -21.68 -31.26 17.20
N GLU A 101 -21.85 -31.15 18.52
CA GLU A 101 -23.00 -31.71 19.22
C GLU A 101 -24.29 -31.09 18.65
N ASP A 102 -25.25 -31.96 18.35
CA ASP A 102 -26.58 -31.73 17.76
C ASP A 102 -26.65 -31.65 16.21
N HIS A 103 -27.04 -32.81 15.64
CA HIS A 103 -27.41 -33.15 14.25
C HIS A 103 -26.28 -33.57 13.28
N GLU A 104 -26.28 -34.87 12.93
CA GLU A 104 -25.48 -35.45 11.84
C GLU A 104 -25.97 -34.98 10.46
N LEU A 105 -25.17 -34.20 9.74
CA LEU A 105 -25.38 -33.87 8.33
C LEU A 105 -24.13 -34.28 7.52
N ILE A 106 -24.33 -35.14 6.53
CA ILE A 106 -23.29 -35.58 5.60
C ILE A 106 -23.45 -34.78 4.30
N HIS A 107 -22.43 -34.01 3.92
CA HIS A 107 -22.38 -33.31 2.62
C HIS A 107 -21.47 -34.08 1.65
N GLU A 108 -22.03 -34.53 0.51
CA GLU A 108 -21.25 -35.00 -0.63
C GLU A 108 -21.29 -33.95 -1.76
N HIS A 109 -20.13 -33.64 -2.35
CA HIS A 109 -20.01 -32.77 -3.52
C HIS A 109 -19.30 -33.54 -4.63
N ALA A 110 -19.92 -33.56 -5.82
CA ALA A 110 -19.33 -34.09 -7.04
C ALA A 110 -19.24 -32.97 -8.07
N HIS A 111 -18.04 -32.74 -8.62
CA HIS A 111 -17.82 -31.83 -9.74
C HIS A 111 -17.44 -32.64 -10.98
N SER A 112 -18.11 -32.39 -12.11
CA SER A 112 -17.70 -32.89 -13.43
C SER A 112 -17.42 -31.71 -14.35
N HIS A 113 -16.26 -31.70 -14.99
CA HIS A 113 -15.91 -30.70 -16.00
C HIS A 113 -16.13 -31.27 -17.41
N GLY A 114 -17.08 -30.69 -18.13
CA GLY A 114 -17.28 -30.86 -19.57
C GLY A 114 -17.37 -29.49 -20.24
N GLU A 115 -16.85 -29.37 -21.46
CA GLU A 115 -16.81 -28.12 -22.22
C GLU A 115 -18.22 -27.66 -22.64
N HIS A 116 -18.45 -26.36 -22.47
CA HIS A 116 -19.66 -25.57 -22.76
C HIS A 116 -20.83 -25.61 -21.74
N ILE A 117 -20.98 -24.45 -21.06
CA ILE A 117 -22.07 -23.97 -20.18
C ILE A 117 -22.18 -24.69 -18.82
N PRO A 118 -21.91 -24.01 -17.67
CA PRO A 118 -22.11 -24.61 -16.37
C PRO A 118 -23.60 -24.72 -16.06
N ILE A 119 -24.12 -25.94 -16.02
CA ILE A 119 -25.41 -26.28 -15.42
C ILE A 119 -25.16 -26.76 -13.99
N HIS A 120 -25.77 -26.08 -13.01
CA HIS A 120 -25.70 -26.42 -11.59
C HIS A 120 -27.01 -27.08 -11.18
N GLU A 121 -27.04 -28.41 -11.03
CA GLU A 121 -28.18 -29.11 -10.43
C GLU A 121 -27.97 -29.21 -8.91
N HIS A 122 -28.90 -28.66 -8.13
CA HIS A 122 -28.98 -28.89 -6.69
C HIS A 122 -30.16 -29.80 -6.38
N ARG A 123 -29.90 -30.96 -5.77
CA ARG A 123 -30.92 -31.90 -5.33
C ARG A 123 -30.94 -31.93 -3.80
N TYR A 124 -32.05 -31.52 -3.21
CA TYR A 124 -32.31 -31.67 -1.78
C TYR A 124 -33.47 -32.64 -1.57
N SER A 125 -33.31 -33.55 -0.60
CA SER A 125 -34.39 -34.41 -0.13
C SER A 125 -34.63 -34.16 1.35
N HIS A 126 -35.82 -33.68 1.70
CA HIS A 126 -36.38 -33.86 3.04
C HIS A 126 -37.67 -34.65 2.92
N VAL A 127 -37.98 -35.41 3.98
CA VAL A 127 -39.20 -36.21 4.08
C VAL A 127 -40.42 -35.29 3.86
N GLY A 128 -41.11 -35.46 2.73
CA GLY A 128 -42.47 -34.94 2.53
C GLY A 128 -42.75 -34.14 1.25
N HIS A 129 -41.79 -33.44 0.63
CA HIS A 129 -42.06 -32.67 -0.60
C HIS A 129 -40.84 -32.55 -1.52
N THR A 130 -41.06 -32.66 -2.84
CA THR A 130 -40.05 -32.47 -3.89
C THR A 130 -40.27 -31.14 -4.60
N HIS A 131 -39.25 -30.27 -4.65
CA HIS A 131 -39.24 -29.11 -5.53
C HIS A 131 -37.98 -29.14 -6.42
N SER A 132 -38.17 -28.87 -7.71
CA SER A 132 -37.12 -28.76 -8.72
C SER A 132 -37.19 -27.37 -9.31
N HIS A 133 -36.08 -26.63 -9.34
CA HIS A 133 -35.97 -25.36 -10.04
C HIS A 133 -34.83 -25.42 -11.04
N ASN A 134 -35.16 -25.13 -12.31
CA ASN A 134 -34.18 -24.89 -13.36
C ASN A 134 -34.09 -23.37 -13.56
N HIS A 135 -32.87 -22.84 -13.55
CA HIS A 135 -32.61 -21.49 -14.07
C HIS A 135 -31.80 -21.61 -15.35
N ASP A 136 -32.38 -21.11 -16.44
CA ASP A 136 -31.71 -20.92 -17.72
C ASP A 136 -31.26 -19.46 -17.79
N HIS A 137 -29.98 -19.22 -18.01
CA HIS A 137 -29.43 -17.88 -18.22
C HIS A 137 -29.05 -17.74 -19.70
N SER A 138 -29.99 -17.25 -20.51
CA SER A 138 -29.71 -16.77 -21.86
C SER A 138 -29.22 -15.32 -21.79
N HIS A 139 -28.01 -15.07 -22.30
CA HIS A 139 -27.55 -13.73 -22.62
C HIS A 139 -27.94 -13.41 -24.06
N GLU A 140 -29.01 -12.64 -24.26
CA GLU A 140 -29.24 -11.94 -25.53
C GLU A 140 -28.63 -10.54 -25.48
N GLU A 141 -27.66 -10.30 -26.37
CA GLU A 141 -27.27 -8.97 -26.80
C GLU A 141 -28.47 -8.29 -27.47
N HIS A 142 -28.90 -7.11 -27.04
CA HIS A 142 -29.58 -6.21 -27.98
C HIS A 142 -29.36 -4.72 -27.72
N LYS A 143 -29.09 -4.08 -28.85
CA LYS A 143 -28.81 -2.67 -29.11
C LYS A 143 -30.00 -1.76 -28.84
N ASN A 144 -29.66 -0.51 -28.53
CA ASN A 144 -30.49 0.70 -28.44
C ASN A 144 -31.72 0.76 -29.37
N GLY A 145 -32.83 1.28 -28.83
CA GLY A 145 -33.93 1.84 -29.61
C GLY A 145 -35.17 2.18 -28.79
N HIS A 146 -35.22 3.37 -28.20
CA HIS A 146 -36.46 3.94 -27.66
C HIS A 146 -37.31 4.55 -28.78
N ALA A 147 -38.61 4.24 -28.81
CA ALA A 147 -39.64 5.13 -29.33
C ALA A 147 -41.00 4.80 -28.70
N HIS A 148 -41.68 5.84 -28.22
CA HIS A 148 -43.00 5.82 -27.60
C HIS A 148 -44.12 5.77 -28.66
N ASN A 149 -45.25 5.12 -28.35
CA ASN A 149 -46.55 5.80 -28.36
C ASN A 149 -47.73 4.94 -27.83
N ALA A 150 -48.45 5.60 -26.92
CA ALA A 150 -49.90 5.72 -26.68
C ALA A 150 -50.93 4.67 -27.18
N ASP A 151 -51.86 4.45 -26.25
CA ASP A 151 -53.32 4.41 -26.38
C ASP A 151 -54.09 3.08 -26.57
N GLN A 152 -54.84 2.80 -25.49
CA GLN A 152 -56.24 2.37 -25.42
C GLN A 152 -56.67 0.92 -25.66
N LYS A 153 -57.41 0.46 -24.62
CA LYS A 153 -58.61 -0.42 -24.61
C LYS A 153 -58.38 -1.89 -24.99
N ASP A 154 -58.71 -2.82 -24.09
CA ASP A 154 -60.08 -3.29 -23.90
C ASP A 154 -60.23 -4.26 -22.72
N ILE A 155 -61.50 -4.51 -22.41
CA ILE A 155 -62.13 -5.03 -21.20
C ILE A 155 -62.20 -6.57 -21.23
N HIS A 156 -62.52 -7.16 -20.06
CA HIS A 156 -63.13 -8.49 -19.79
C HIS A 156 -62.17 -9.62 -19.42
N THR A 157 -62.45 -10.53 -18.48
CA THR A 157 -63.33 -10.68 -17.31
C THR A 157 -62.86 -11.97 -16.61
N GLU A 158 -63.34 -12.21 -15.39
CA GLU A 158 -63.41 -13.50 -14.69
C GLU A 158 -62.20 -14.01 -13.87
N ALA A 159 -62.37 -13.81 -12.56
CA ALA A 159 -62.57 -14.86 -11.56
C ALA A 159 -61.35 -15.66 -11.04
N VAL A 160 -60.92 -15.17 -9.87
CA VAL A 160 -60.59 -15.92 -8.63
C VAL A 160 -59.49 -16.97 -8.74
N HIS A 161 -58.31 -16.67 -8.19
CA HIS A 161 -57.60 -17.58 -7.28
C HIS A 161 -56.69 -16.79 -6.33
N HIS A 162 -56.78 -17.15 -5.05
CA HIS A 162 -56.08 -16.54 -3.91
C HIS A 162 -54.56 -16.46 -4.12
N HIS A 163 -53.98 -15.27 -3.89
CA HIS A 163 -52.53 -15.09 -3.72
C HIS A 163 -52.25 -14.71 -2.27
N HIS A 164 -51.67 -15.64 -1.51
CA HIS A 164 -50.94 -15.30 -0.30
C HIS A 164 -49.55 -14.79 -0.73
N HIS A 165 -49.34 -13.49 -0.61
CA HIS A 165 -48.00 -12.90 -0.63
C HIS A 165 -47.35 -13.17 0.74
N HIS A 166 -46.33 -14.02 0.78
CA HIS A 166 -45.32 -13.98 1.82
C HIS A 166 -44.05 -13.41 1.21
N GLU A 167 -43.80 -12.11 1.47
CA GLU A 167 -42.48 -11.52 1.28
C GLU A 167 -41.54 -12.11 2.33
N HIS A 168 -40.62 -12.97 1.91
CA HIS A 168 -39.45 -13.31 2.71
C HIS A 168 -38.27 -12.45 2.22
N LYS A 169 -38.03 -11.35 2.92
CA LYS A 169 -36.74 -10.65 2.90
C LYS A 169 -35.73 -11.52 3.62
N HIS A 170 -34.87 -12.21 2.88
CA HIS A 170 -33.67 -12.81 3.44
C HIS A 170 -32.52 -11.82 3.33
N THR A 171 -32.24 -11.14 4.44
CA THR A 171 -30.95 -10.48 4.67
C THR A 171 -30.00 -11.56 5.22
N HIS A 172 -29.09 -12.05 4.39
CA HIS A 172 -27.97 -12.83 4.87
C HIS A 172 -26.75 -11.92 4.93
N ASP A 173 -26.43 -11.50 6.15
CA ASP A 173 -25.21 -10.80 6.50
C ASP A 173 -24.12 -11.86 6.69
N HIS A 174 -23.30 -12.09 5.66
CA HIS A 174 -22.15 -12.98 5.75
C HIS A 174 -20.92 -12.17 6.16
N HIS A 175 -20.71 -12.03 7.47
CA HIS A 175 -19.45 -11.59 8.03
C HIS A 175 -18.41 -12.72 7.89
N HIS A 176 -17.67 -12.71 6.78
CA HIS A 176 -16.41 -13.43 6.69
C HIS A 176 -15.33 -12.60 7.38
N HIS A 177 -15.00 -12.94 8.63
CA HIS A 177 -13.76 -12.51 9.24
C HIS A 177 -12.60 -13.26 8.58
N HIS A 178 -12.06 -12.67 7.51
CA HIS A 178 -10.68 -12.93 7.15
C HIS A 178 -9.80 -12.19 8.15
N GLY A 179 -8.99 -12.95 8.88
CA GLY A 179 -7.90 -12.42 9.70
C GLY A 179 -6.89 -11.76 8.77
N HIS A 180 -7.06 -10.46 8.55
CA HIS A 180 -6.04 -9.63 7.93
C HIS A 180 -4.97 -9.34 8.98
N ILE A 181 -3.72 -9.62 8.61
CA ILE A 181 -2.53 -9.12 9.28
C ILE A 181 -2.73 -7.61 9.44
N HIS A 182 -2.85 -7.14 10.68
CA HIS A 182 -3.11 -5.74 10.98
C HIS A 182 -1.84 -4.94 10.71
N ASP A 183 -1.71 -4.41 9.49
CA ASP A 183 -0.80 -3.31 9.24
C ASP A 183 -1.35 -2.08 9.96
N HIS A 184 -0.56 -1.49 10.86
CA HIS A 184 -0.99 -0.39 11.72
C HIS A 184 -1.06 0.93 10.93
N HIS A 185 -2.02 1.05 10.02
CA HIS A 185 -2.25 2.28 9.26
C HIS A 185 -2.72 3.41 10.18
N ARG A 186 -1.88 4.44 10.34
CA ARG A 186 -2.17 5.62 11.18
C ARG A 186 -2.90 6.71 10.39
N ALA A 187 -3.75 7.48 11.09
CA ALA A 187 -4.36 8.67 10.53
C ALA A 187 -3.35 9.82 10.45
N TYR A 188 -3.55 10.75 9.51
CA TYR A 188 -2.69 11.93 9.35
C TYR A 188 -2.52 12.72 10.66
N LEU A 189 -3.63 12.97 11.38
CA LEU A 189 -3.59 13.72 12.64
C LEU A 189 -2.79 13.00 13.73
N ASP A 190 -2.83 11.67 13.80
CA ASP A 190 -2.08 10.92 14.80
C ASP A 190 -0.57 11.05 14.56
N ILE A 191 -0.14 11.01 13.29
CA ILE A 191 1.26 11.19 12.91
C ILE A 191 1.72 12.62 13.23
N VAL A 192 0.93 13.64 12.89
CA VAL A 192 1.26 15.04 13.22
C VAL A 192 1.41 15.23 14.72
N ASN A 193 0.44 14.75 15.50
CA ASN A 193 0.48 14.85 16.96
C ASN A 193 1.71 14.14 17.55
N MET A 194 2.07 12.97 17.02
CA MET A 194 3.29 12.26 17.42
C MET A 194 4.55 13.09 17.17
N ILE A 195 4.69 13.67 15.97
CA ILE A 195 5.85 14.50 15.61
C ILE A 195 5.92 15.77 16.45
N GLU A 196 4.78 16.42 16.69
CA GLU A 196 4.69 17.63 17.50
C GLU A 196 5.05 17.35 18.98
N ALA A 197 4.62 16.22 19.53
CA ALA A 197 4.94 15.81 20.89
C ALA A 197 6.41 15.38 21.06
N ALA A 198 7.07 14.90 20.01
CA ALA A 198 8.45 14.44 20.08
C ALA A 198 9.44 15.58 20.39
N ALA A 199 10.53 15.28 21.11
CA ALA A 199 11.58 16.23 21.45
C ALA A 199 12.59 16.48 20.29
N LEU A 200 12.07 16.60 19.07
CA LEU A 200 12.82 16.90 17.84
C LEU A 200 13.01 18.42 17.68
N SER A 201 13.97 18.84 16.85
CA SER A 201 14.16 20.26 16.52
C SER A 201 12.96 20.81 15.74
N ASP A 202 12.67 22.09 15.86
CA ASP A 202 11.54 22.72 15.17
C ASP A 202 11.65 22.60 13.64
N ASN A 203 12.89 22.66 13.12
CA ASN A 203 13.16 22.46 11.69
C ASN A 203 12.80 21.03 11.24
N VAL A 204 13.21 20.01 12.00
CA VAL A 204 12.86 18.60 11.73
C VAL A 204 11.36 18.40 11.73
N LYS A 205 10.65 18.94 12.74
CA LYS A 205 9.18 18.85 12.81
C LYS A 205 8.51 19.50 11.61
N ALA A 206 8.93 20.73 11.28
CA ALA A 206 8.37 21.49 10.16
C ALA A 206 8.54 20.75 8.83
N ILE A 207 9.74 20.21 8.57
CA ILE A 207 10.02 19.43 7.36
C ILE A 207 9.12 18.19 7.30
N ALA A 208 9.12 17.37 8.37
CA ALA A 208 8.38 16.11 8.38
C ALA A 208 6.87 16.33 8.22
N ILE A 209 6.30 17.30 8.94
CA ILE A 209 4.87 17.64 8.84
C ILE A 209 4.52 18.15 7.44
N ASN A 210 5.37 18.97 6.81
CA ASN A 210 5.11 19.44 5.45
C ASN A 210 5.13 18.29 4.42
N ILE A 211 6.01 17.31 4.58
CA ILE A 211 6.05 16.11 3.73
C ILE A 211 4.78 15.27 3.94
N PHE A 212 4.41 14.97 5.20
CA PHE A 212 3.18 14.24 5.50
C PHE A 212 1.94 14.95 5.00
N LYS A 213 1.88 16.28 5.14
CA LYS A 213 0.79 17.10 4.63
C LYS A 213 0.65 16.97 3.12
N LYS A 214 1.75 17.04 2.37
CA LYS A 214 1.74 16.90 0.90
C LYS A 214 1.19 15.53 0.47
N ILE A 215 1.57 14.46 1.17
CA ILE A 215 1.05 13.12 0.94
C ILE A 215 -0.44 13.06 1.31
N GLY A 216 -0.81 13.56 2.50
CA GLY A 216 -2.18 13.58 2.98
C GLY A 216 -3.13 14.35 2.07
N GLU A 217 -2.70 15.48 1.50
CA GLU A 217 -3.49 16.24 0.53
C GLU A 217 -3.72 15.45 -0.76
N ALA A 218 -2.72 14.72 -1.23
CA ALA A 218 -2.84 13.87 -2.42
C ALA A 218 -3.79 12.69 -2.15
N GLU A 219 -3.57 11.95 -1.06
CA GLU A 219 -4.41 10.83 -0.62
C GLU A 219 -5.86 11.26 -0.40
N GLY A 220 -6.07 12.37 0.31
CA GLY A 220 -7.39 12.94 0.54
C GLY A 220 -8.11 13.27 -0.76
N LYS A 221 -7.40 13.80 -1.76
CA LYS A 221 -7.99 14.07 -3.08
C LYS A 221 -8.32 12.80 -3.86
N ILE A 222 -7.45 11.79 -3.85
CA ILE A 222 -7.68 10.50 -4.51
C ILE A 222 -8.89 9.77 -3.90
N HIS A 223 -9.04 9.85 -2.57
CA HIS A 223 -10.12 9.18 -1.84
C HIS A 223 -11.35 10.06 -1.58
N GLY A 224 -11.33 11.34 -1.98
CA GLY A 224 -12.44 12.27 -1.80
C GLY A 224 -12.73 12.65 -0.34
N VAL A 225 -11.73 12.62 0.52
CA VAL A 225 -11.83 12.96 1.95
C VAL A 225 -10.98 14.18 2.29
N PRO A 226 -11.40 15.02 3.25
CA PRO A 226 -10.57 16.14 3.72
C PRO A 226 -9.32 15.63 4.45
N LEU A 227 -8.23 16.41 4.40
CA LEU A 227 -6.92 16.05 4.96
C LEU A 227 -7.00 15.54 6.41
N GLU A 228 -7.83 16.17 7.24
CA GLU A 228 -7.98 15.83 8.66
C GLU A 228 -8.61 14.45 8.90
N LYS A 229 -9.24 13.87 7.87
CA LYS A 229 -9.87 12.53 7.91
C LYS A 229 -9.08 11.50 7.10
N VAL A 230 -7.89 11.83 6.62
CA VAL A 230 -7.06 10.90 5.85
C VAL A 230 -6.52 9.82 6.77
N HIS A 231 -6.82 8.57 6.41
CA HIS A 231 -6.14 7.38 6.90
C HIS A 231 -5.22 6.92 5.78
N PHE A 232 -3.92 6.83 6.09
CA PHE A 232 -2.96 6.46 5.07
C PHE A 232 -2.97 4.95 4.85
N HIS A 233 -3.29 4.52 3.63
CA HIS A 233 -3.28 3.11 3.26
C HIS A 233 -1.86 2.61 2.99
N GLU A 234 -1.02 3.37 2.29
CA GLU A 234 0.35 2.91 1.96
C GLU A 234 1.44 3.62 2.76
N VAL A 235 1.14 4.83 3.29
CA VAL A 235 2.13 5.74 3.89
C VAL A 235 1.96 5.89 5.41
N GLY A 236 0.97 5.20 5.99
CA GLY A 236 0.67 5.26 7.43
C GLY A 236 1.50 4.29 8.26
N ALA A 237 2.24 3.42 7.58
CA ALA A 237 3.10 2.41 8.18
C ALA A 237 4.35 3.04 8.81
N VAL A 238 4.93 2.31 9.76
CA VAL A 238 6.14 2.71 10.50
C VAL A 238 7.29 3.03 9.54
N ASP A 239 7.46 2.26 8.46
CA ASP A 239 8.52 2.48 7.47
C ASP A 239 8.48 3.90 6.89
N SER A 240 7.30 4.38 6.50
CA SER A 240 7.15 5.73 5.94
C SER A 240 7.39 6.83 6.98
N ILE A 241 7.03 6.59 8.24
CA ILE A 241 7.34 7.52 9.35
C ILE A 241 8.84 7.63 9.56
N ILE A 242 9.54 6.49 9.58
CA ILE A 242 10.99 6.46 9.72
C ILE A 242 11.65 7.14 8.52
N ASP A 243 11.19 6.87 7.30
CA ASP A 243 11.72 7.48 6.08
C ASP A 243 11.62 9.01 6.08
N ILE A 244 10.44 9.54 6.39
CA ILE A 244 10.16 10.98 6.34
C ILE A 244 10.86 11.71 7.49
N VAL A 245 10.70 11.23 8.72
CA VAL A 245 11.31 11.87 9.89
C VAL A 245 12.83 11.69 9.85
N GLY A 246 13.31 10.52 9.44
CA GLY A 246 14.74 10.26 9.29
C GLY A 246 15.40 11.13 8.23
N THR A 247 14.72 11.34 7.10
CA THR A 247 15.15 12.32 6.10
C THR A 247 15.25 13.73 6.70
N ALA A 248 14.21 14.19 7.42
CA ALA A 248 14.20 15.50 8.06
C ALA A 248 15.37 15.67 9.05
N ILE A 249 15.63 14.65 9.87
CA ILE A 249 16.76 14.62 10.83
C ILE A 249 18.10 14.76 10.11
N LEU A 250 18.31 14.02 9.03
CA LEU A 250 19.59 14.04 8.31
C LEU A 250 19.81 15.35 7.54
N ILE A 251 18.75 15.95 6.99
CA ILE A 251 18.81 17.28 6.37
C ILE A 251 19.24 18.34 7.40
N ASP A 252 18.65 18.32 8.59
CA ASP A 252 18.99 19.21 9.70
C ASP A 252 20.44 18.97 10.18
N TYR A 253 20.82 17.71 10.36
CA TYR A 253 22.17 17.30 10.80
C TYR A 253 23.26 17.78 9.84
N LEU A 254 23.05 17.58 8.53
CA LEU A 254 23.99 17.97 7.48
C LEU A 254 24.02 19.49 7.22
N ARG A 255 23.09 20.25 7.82
CA ARG A 255 22.96 21.71 7.67
C ARG A 255 22.84 22.12 6.20
N ILE A 256 21.94 21.45 5.48
CA ILE A 256 21.65 21.77 4.09
C ILE A 256 20.86 23.09 4.06
N ASP A 257 21.37 24.07 3.31
CA ASP A 257 20.73 25.38 3.16
C ASP A 257 19.74 25.39 1.98
N GLU A 258 20.04 24.65 0.91
CA GLU A 258 19.22 24.58 -0.30
C GLU A 258 19.24 23.17 -0.90
N ILE A 259 18.08 22.71 -1.36
CA ILE A 259 17.92 21.42 -2.04
C ILE A 259 17.47 21.68 -3.47
N ILE A 260 18.23 21.18 -4.44
CA ILE A 260 17.93 21.25 -5.87
C ILE A 260 17.75 19.82 -6.37
N SER A 261 16.74 19.56 -7.19
CA SER A 261 16.50 18.21 -7.72
C SER A 261 16.62 18.17 -9.24
N ALA A 262 17.11 17.04 -9.77
CA ALA A 262 16.81 16.66 -11.14
C ALA A 262 15.30 16.46 -11.32
N PRO A 263 14.76 16.59 -12.54
CA PRO A 263 13.41 16.10 -12.87
C PRO A 263 13.22 14.63 -12.44
N ILE A 264 12.01 14.27 -12.01
CA ILE A 264 11.74 13.01 -11.30
C ILE A 264 11.34 11.89 -12.27
N PRO A 265 12.11 10.79 -12.39
CA PRO A 265 11.69 9.66 -13.22
C PRO A 265 10.64 8.81 -12.51
N VAL A 266 9.52 8.59 -13.19
CA VAL A 266 8.35 7.92 -12.58
C VAL A 266 8.32 6.41 -12.80
N GLY A 267 9.05 5.91 -13.80
CA GLY A 267 8.95 4.51 -14.25
C GLY A 267 7.83 4.31 -15.27
N SER A 268 7.44 3.05 -15.50
CA SER A 268 6.38 2.69 -16.46
C SER A 268 5.67 1.39 -16.12
N GLY A 269 4.58 1.11 -16.81
CA GLY A 269 3.84 -0.15 -16.68
C GLY A 269 2.73 -0.07 -15.64
N LYS A 270 2.55 -1.16 -14.89
CA LYS A 270 1.51 -1.29 -13.86
C LYS A 270 2.10 -1.88 -12.59
N ILE A 271 1.53 -1.52 -11.45
CA ILE A 271 1.84 -2.06 -10.13
C ILE A 271 0.57 -2.61 -9.49
N HIS A 272 0.74 -3.54 -8.56
CA HIS A 272 -0.33 -3.99 -7.69
C HIS A 272 -0.18 -3.28 -6.35
N ILE A 273 -1.25 -2.65 -5.90
CA ILE A 273 -1.40 -2.00 -4.60
C ILE A 273 -2.65 -2.53 -3.91
N ASP A 274 -2.91 -2.12 -2.68
CA ASP A 274 -4.08 -2.59 -1.89
C ASP A 274 -5.41 -2.35 -2.59
N HIS A 275 -5.45 -1.35 -3.48
CA HIS A 275 -6.62 -0.98 -4.27
C HIS A 275 -6.70 -1.70 -5.63
N GLY A 276 -5.79 -2.63 -5.91
CA GLY A 276 -5.74 -3.41 -7.15
C GLY A 276 -4.60 -2.98 -8.09
N ILE A 277 -4.80 -3.15 -9.39
CA ILE A 277 -3.75 -2.91 -10.39
C ILE A 277 -3.85 -1.49 -10.96
N TYR A 278 -2.81 -0.68 -10.74
CA TYR A 278 -2.76 0.72 -11.16
C TYR A 278 -1.62 0.98 -12.15
N PRO A 279 -1.74 2.01 -13.00
CA PRO A 279 -0.63 2.46 -13.84
C PRO A 279 0.52 3.01 -12.99
N VAL A 280 1.72 3.00 -13.55
CA VAL A 280 2.87 3.75 -13.02
C VAL A 280 3.00 5.06 -13.80
N PRO A 281 3.12 6.22 -13.13
CA PRO A 281 3.12 6.42 -11.67
C PRO A 281 1.76 6.12 -11.02
N ALA A 282 1.79 5.66 -9.77
CA ALA A 282 0.60 5.46 -8.94
C ALA A 282 -0.21 6.77 -8.79
N PRO A 283 -1.54 6.72 -8.56
CA PRO A 283 -2.37 7.91 -8.48
C PRO A 283 -1.90 8.94 -7.45
N ALA A 284 -1.57 8.51 -6.23
CA ALA A 284 -1.08 9.40 -5.17
C ALA A 284 0.27 10.04 -5.56
N THR A 285 1.20 9.24 -6.08
CA THR A 285 2.50 9.71 -6.59
C THR A 285 2.33 10.79 -7.66
N LEU A 286 1.44 10.56 -8.64
CA LEU A 286 1.21 11.52 -9.73
C LEU A 286 0.55 12.81 -9.23
N GLU A 287 -0.37 12.71 -8.27
CA GLU A 287 -0.99 13.86 -7.63
C GLU A 287 0.01 14.70 -6.82
N ILE A 288 0.92 14.04 -6.08
CA ILE A 288 2.02 14.71 -5.36
C ILE A 288 2.90 15.51 -6.33
N LEU A 289 3.20 14.93 -7.50
CA LEU A 289 4.06 15.53 -8.53
C LEU A 289 3.36 16.60 -9.38
N LEU A 290 2.14 17.02 -9.07
CA LEU A 290 1.49 18.11 -9.79
C LEU A 290 2.33 19.39 -9.72
N GLY A 291 2.78 19.87 -10.88
CA GLY A 291 3.67 21.04 -11.01
C GLY A 291 5.17 20.73 -10.89
N VAL A 292 5.55 19.47 -10.63
CA VAL A 292 6.93 18.99 -10.61
C VAL A 292 7.30 18.42 -11.98
N PRO A 293 8.47 18.77 -12.56
CA PRO A 293 8.88 18.17 -13.82
C PRO A 293 9.22 16.69 -13.65
N ILE A 294 8.57 15.85 -14.46
CA ILE A 294 8.79 14.40 -14.48
C ILE A 294 9.59 13.97 -15.71
N VAL A 295 10.25 12.82 -15.60
CA VAL A 295 10.97 12.16 -16.70
C VAL A 295 10.29 10.83 -17.00
N GLN A 296 9.97 10.61 -18.27
CA GLN A 296 9.51 9.31 -18.71
C GLN A 296 10.68 8.31 -18.69
N SER A 297 10.41 7.09 -18.24
CA SER A 297 11.38 6.00 -18.23
C SER A 297 10.75 4.75 -18.83
N GLU A 298 11.52 3.98 -19.59
CA GLU A 298 11.09 2.69 -20.15
C GLU A 298 11.24 1.54 -19.15
N ILE A 299 11.79 1.82 -17.96
CA ILE A 299 11.95 0.82 -16.91
C ILE A 299 10.57 0.47 -16.37
N LYS A 300 10.23 -0.82 -16.43
CA LYS A 300 8.96 -1.34 -15.91
C LYS A 300 9.02 -1.43 -14.40
N GLY A 301 8.00 -0.86 -13.76
CA GLY A 301 7.88 -0.76 -12.33
C GLY A 301 7.97 0.68 -11.85
N GLU A 302 7.51 0.89 -10.63
CA GLU A 302 7.60 2.17 -9.96
C GLU A 302 9.04 2.46 -9.52
N LEU A 303 9.60 3.54 -10.08
CA LEU A 303 10.92 4.10 -9.72
C LEU A 303 10.82 5.18 -8.64
N THR A 304 9.69 5.88 -8.59
CA THR A 304 9.43 6.91 -7.59
C THR A 304 8.22 6.48 -6.76
N THR A 305 8.42 6.27 -5.47
CA THR A 305 7.34 5.95 -4.52
C THR A 305 6.61 7.24 -4.09
N PRO A 306 5.40 7.15 -3.51
CA PRO A 306 4.71 8.32 -2.96
C PRO A 306 5.59 9.12 -1.98
N THR A 307 6.29 8.42 -1.08
CA THR A 307 7.21 9.01 -0.10
C THR A 307 8.37 9.74 -0.79
N GLY A 308 9.02 9.11 -1.77
CA GLY A 308 10.12 9.73 -2.52
C GLY A 308 9.67 10.96 -3.31
N ALA A 309 8.50 10.89 -3.95
CA ALA A 309 7.90 12.02 -4.65
C ALA A 309 7.64 13.20 -3.70
N ALA A 310 7.08 12.94 -2.51
CA ALA A 310 6.75 13.97 -1.54
C ALA A 310 8.01 14.64 -0.96
N ILE A 311 9.04 13.84 -0.64
CA ILE A 311 10.35 14.35 -0.22
C ILE A 311 10.89 15.33 -1.27
N ALA A 312 10.97 14.92 -2.54
CA ALA A 312 11.49 15.79 -3.60
C ALA A 312 10.59 17.03 -3.82
N ALA A 313 9.27 16.85 -3.88
CA ALA A 313 8.33 17.93 -4.16
C ALA A 313 8.28 19.00 -3.07
N VAL A 314 8.47 18.61 -1.81
CA VAL A 314 8.44 19.54 -0.66
C VAL A 314 9.79 20.18 -0.42
N LEU A 315 10.87 19.40 -0.53
CA LEU A 315 12.21 19.88 -0.15
C LEU A 315 12.90 20.67 -1.25
N ALA A 316 12.70 20.31 -2.52
CA ALA A 316 13.41 20.96 -3.60
C ALA A 316 12.91 22.39 -3.83
N THR A 317 13.80 23.37 -3.71
CA THR A 317 13.51 24.78 -4.05
C THR A 317 13.41 24.99 -5.56
N LYS A 318 14.08 24.12 -6.32
CA LYS A 318 14.17 24.18 -7.77
C LYS A 318 14.41 22.80 -8.38
N PHE A 319 13.86 22.62 -9.58
CA PHE A 319 14.16 21.47 -10.43
C PHE A 319 15.03 21.90 -11.62
N SER A 320 16.21 21.31 -11.78
CA SER A 320 17.12 21.55 -12.90
C SER A 320 18.15 20.43 -13.08
N THR A 321 18.92 20.51 -14.16
CA THR A 321 20.18 19.76 -14.25
C THR A 321 21.14 20.17 -13.14
N MET A 322 22.19 19.36 -12.94
CA MET A 322 23.20 19.61 -11.91
C MET A 322 23.79 21.02 -12.04
N PRO A 323 23.76 21.84 -10.98
CA PRO A 323 24.32 23.19 -11.02
C PRO A 323 25.85 23.16 -11.06
N SER A 324 26.46 24.28 -11.44
CA SER A 324 27.89 24.48 -11.20
C SER A 324 28.13 24.64 -9.71
N MET A 325 28.95 23.76 -9.13
CA MET A 325 29.25 23.75 -7.69
C MET A 325 30.61 23.06 -7.44
N GLN A 326 31.24 23.38 -6.31
CA GLN A 326 32.35 22.57 -5.82
C GLN A 326 31.80 21.40 -5.02
N VAL A 327 31.94 20.19 -5.56
CA VAL A 327 31.51 18.95 -4.91
C VAL A 327 32.35 18.68 -3.66
N GLN A 328 31.69 18.42 -2.53
CA GLN A 328 32.33 18.16 -1.23
C GLN A 328 32.10 16.72 -0.76
N SER A 329 30.88 16.19 -0.95
CA SER A 329 30.58 14.79 -0.72
C SER A 329 29.53 14.27 -1.69
N ILE A 330 29.51 12.95 -1.87
CA ILE A 330 28.57 12.23 -2.72
C ILE A 330 28.09 11.04 -1.92
N GLY A 331 26.80 10.74 -1.99
CA GLY A 331 26.23 9.55 -1.38
C GLY A 331 25.31 8.82 -2.33
N TYR A 332 25.26 7.50 -2.20
CA TYR A 332 24.36 6.62 -2.94
C TYR A 332 23.49 5.81 -1.99
N GLY A 333 22.17 5.95 -2.12
CA GLY A 333 21.19 5.17 -1.39
C GLY A 333 20.56 4.11 -2.27
N ALA A 334 20.58 2.85 -1.85
CA ALA A 334 20.05 1.74 -2.62
C ALA A 334 18.58 1.49 -2.32
N GLY A 335 17.77 1.32 -3.36
CA GLY A 335 16.38 0.91 -3.21
C GLY A 335 16.25 -0.62 -3.18
N MET A 336 15.08 -1.09 -2.71
CA MET A 336 14.83 -2.53 -2.55
C MET A 336 14.78 -3.29 -3.88
N LYS A 337 14.08 -2.75 -4.89
CA LYS A 337 13.92 -3.39 -6.21
C LYS A 337 15.27 -3.57 -6.93
N THR A 338 15.33 -4.55 -7.84
CA THR A 338 16.50 -4.81 -8.67
C THR A 338 16.08 -4.84 -10.13
N PHE A 339 16.78 -4.09 -10.98
CA PHE A 339 16.56 -4.07 -12.41
C PHE A 339 17.82 -4.60 -13.13
N PRO A 340 17.71 -5.57 -14.06
CA PRO A 340 18.87 -6.25 -14.64
C PRO A 340 19.93 -5.32 -15.24
N GLU A 341 19.50 -4.24 -15.89
CA GLU A 341 20.39 -3.33 -16.63
C GLU A 341 20.37 -1.90 -16.09
N HIS A 342 19.73 -1.66 -14.94
CA HIS A 342 19.64 -0.34 -14.33
C HIS A 342 19.89 -0.37 -12.81
N PRO A 343 20.82 0.44 -12.28
CA PRO A 343 21.00 0.52 -10.83
C PRO A 343 19.78 1.19 -10.20
N ASN A 344 19.19 0.57 -9.18
CA ASN A 344 18.13 1.20 -8.38
C ASN A 344 18.76 1.97 -7.20
N VAL A 345 19.28 3.17 -7.46
CA VAL A 345 20.03 3.99 -6.50
C VAL A 345 19.74 5.49 -6.63
N LEU A 346 19.51 6.17 -5.51
CA LEU A 346 19.49 7.64 -5.49
C LEU A 346 20.92 8.12 -5.31
N ARG A 347 21.35 9.06 -6.14
CA ARG A 347 22.60 9.80 -5.90
C ARG A 347 22.27 11.16 -5.30
N VAL A 348 22.95 11.51 -4.23
CA VAL A 348 22.98 12.87 -3.70
C VAL A 348 24.38 13.45 -3.79
N VAL A 349 24.46 14.75 -4.05
CA VAL A 349 25.73 15.48 -4.13
C VAL A 349 25.65 16.71 -3.24
N ILE A 350 26.56 16.83 -2.27
CA ILE A 350 26.64 18.00 -1.38
C ILE A 350 27.82 18.86 -1.80
N GLY A 351 27.62 20.17 -1.84
CA GLY A 351 28.68 21.12 -2.16
C GLY A 351 28.29 22.59 -2.00
N LYS A 352 29.10 23.48 -2.57
CA LYS A 352 28.98 24.94 -2.41
C LYS A 352 29.15 25.69 -3.72
#